data_AF-A0A4S0IGX2-F1
#
_entry.id   AF-A0A4S0IGX2-F1
#
_cell.length_a   1.000
_cell.length_b   1.000
_cell.length_c   1.000
_cell.angle_alpha   90.00
_cell.angle_beta   90.00
_cell.angle_gamma   90.00
#
_symmetry.space_group_name_H-M   'P 1'
#
loop_
_entity.id
_entity.type
_entity.pdbx_description
1 polymer ?
#
loop_
_entity_poly.entity_id
_entity_poly.type
_entity_poly.pdbx_seq_one_letter_code
_entity_poly.pdbx_strand_id
1 'polypeptide(L)'
;KAKMMGAMASEPGLMMFTDNTTLSSLLSPDDAAALNKGLDARGIPPASVAKMKPWILSAMMALPACEVARQSAGEPVLDVKLASDAKVLGKDVE
;
A
#
# COMPACT_ATOMS: atom_id res chain seq x y z
N LYS A 1 2.82 -7.83 -11.32
CA LYS A 1 1.87 -7.97 -10.18
C LYS A 1 1.78 -9.42 -9.65
N ALA A 2 1.41 -10.41 -10.49
CA ALA A 2 1.20 -11.80 -10.03
C ALA A 2 2.41 -12.45 -9.34
N LYS A 3 3.62 -12.36 -9.91
CA LYS A 3 4.85 -12.94 -9.31
C LYS A 3 5.18 -12.34 -7.94
N MET A 4 5.06 -11.02 -7.80
CA MET A 4 5.26 -10.31 -6.53
C MET A 4 4.22 -10.75 -5.50
N MET A 5 2.93 -10.74 -5.86
CA MET A 5 1.85 -11.16 -4.95
C MET A 5 2.01 -12.62 -4.51
N GLY A 6 2.45 -13.50 -5.42
CA GLY A 6 2.76 -14.89 -5.09
C GLY A 6 3.88 -15.02 -4.07
N ALA A 7 4.98 -14.26 -4.23
CA ALA A 7 6.09 -14.26 -3.27
C ALA A 7 5.68 -13.70 -1.90
N MET A 8 4.83 -12.66 -1.88
CA MET A 8 4.30 -12.11 -0.64
C MET A 8 3.34 -13.06 0.08
N ALA A 9 2.60 -13.89 -0.66
CA ALA A 9 1.72 -14.91 -0.10
C ALA A 9 2.50 -16.10 0.48
N SER A 10 3.63 -16.48 -0.15
CA SER A 10 4.48 -17.57 0.36
C SER A 10 5.27 -17.20 1.61
N GLU A 11 5.50 -15.89 1.84
CA GLU A 11 6.28 -15.37 2.98
C GLU A 11 5.48 -14.31 3.76
N PRO A 12 4.51 -14.70 4.60
CA PRO A 12 3.61 -13.78 5.31
C PRO A 12 4.35 -12.74 6.16
N GLY A 13 5.53 -13.12 6.68
CA GLY A 13 6.41 -12.25 7.45
C GLY A 13 6.92 -11.03 6.70
N LEU A 14 6.77 -10.97 5.36
CA LEU A 14 7.09 -9.75 4.60
C LEU A 14 6.07 -8.65 4.87
N MET A 15 4.78 -8.98 4.96
CA MET A 15 3.69 -8.00 5.09
C MET A 15 3.13 -7.90 6.51
N MET A 16 3.24 -8.97 7.30
CA MET A 16 2.58 -9.09 8.60
C MET A 16 3.58 -9.44 9.71
N PHE A 17 3.26 -9.04 10.93
CA PHE A 17 3.84 -9.59 12.15
C PHE A 17 3.26 -10.98 12.37
N THR A 18 4.14 -11.99 12.39
CA THR A 18 3.77 -13.41 12.60
C THR A 18 3.95 -13.85 14.04
N ASP A 19 4.34 -12.93 14.92
CA ASP A 19 4.53 -13.10 16.35
C ASP A 19 3.46 -12.32 17.13
N ASN A 20 3.70 -12.06 18.42
CA ASN A 20 2.80 -11.27 19.25
C ASN A 20 2.92 -9.76 19.02
N THR A 21 3.83 -9.30 18.17
CA THR A 21 4.00 -7.88 17.86
C THR A 21 2.77 -7.33 17.16
N THR A 22 2.41 -6.09 17.48
CA THR A 22 1.36 -5.33 16.80
C THR A 22 1.92 -3.98 16.39
N LEU A 23 1.22 -3.32 15.47
CA LEU A 23 1.59 -1.97 15.07
C LEU A 23 1.58 -1.01 16.27
N SER A 24 0.52 -1.03 17.08
CA SER A 24 0.38 -0.14 18.23
C SER A 24 1.41 -0.42 19.34
N SER A 25 1.92 -1.65 19.45
CA SER A 25 2.98 -1.95 20.43
C SER A 25 4.34 -1.35 20.05
N LEU A 26 4.50 -0.83 18.84
CA LEU A 26 5.74 -0.20 18.36
C LEU A 26 5.66 1.34 18.33
N LEU A 27 4.51 1.92 18.68
CA LEU A 27 4.25 3.36 18.58
C LEU A 27 4.16 4.00 19.95
N SER A 28 4.56 5.27 20.03
CA SER A 28 4.21 6.11 21.17
C SER A 28 2.69 6.35 21.20
N PRO A 29 2.11 6.76 22.34
CA PRO A 29 0.69 7.11 22.42
C PRO A 29 0.27 8.19 21.41
N ASP A 30 1.13 9.19 21.19
CA ASP A 30 0.85 10.29 20.26
C ASP A 30 0.87 9.82 18.79
N ASP A 31 1.84 8.97 18.43
CA ASP A 31 1.91 8.40 17.09
C ASP A 31 0.73 7.46 16.82
N ALA A 32 0.33 6.66 17.81
CA ALA A 32 -0.83 5.80 17.72
C ALA A 32 -2.12 6.61 17.51
N ALA A 33 -2.27 7.75 18.20
CA ALA A 33 -3.40 8.65 18.02
C ALA A 33 -3.42 9.28 16.62
N ALA A 34 -2.25 9.74 16.12
CA ALA A 34 -2.12 10.28 14.78
C ALA A 34 -2.45 9.24 13.69
N LEU A 35 -1.96 8.01 13.86
CA LEU A 35 -2.26 6.90 12.98
C LEU A 35 -3.76 6.60 12.96
N ASN A 36 -4.39 6.41 14.12
CA ASN A 36 -5.82 6.08 14.22
C ASN A 36 -6.68 7.14 13.53
N LYS A 37 -6.38 8.43 13.74
CA LYS A 37 -7.05 9.54 13.03
C LYS A 37 -6.92 9.42 11.51
N GLY A 38 -5.74 9.03 11.02
CA GLY A 38 -5.50 8.83 9.58
C GLY A 38 -6.23 7.63 8.98
N LEU A 39 -6.40 6.55 9.77
CA LEU A 39 -7.14 5.35 9.41
C LEU A 39 -8.66 5.61 9.40
N ASP A 40 -9.18 6.31 10.42
CA ASP A 40 -10.58 6.68 10.53
C ASP A 40 -11.04 7.54 9.35
N ALA A 41 -10.21 8.51 8.94
CA ALA A 41 -10.48 9.35 7.76
C ALA A 41 -10.60 8.56 6.44
N ARG A 42 -10.12 7.31 6.41
CA ARG A 42 -10.19 6.39 5.27
C ARG A 42 -11.16 5.23 5.51
N GLY A 43 -11.88 5.21 6.63
CA GLY A 43 -12.81 4.15 7.00
C GLY A 43 -12.13 2.80 7.29
N ILE A 44 -10.86 2.81 7.72
CA ILE A 44 -10.10 1.59 8.00
C ILE A 44 -10.12 1.33 9.52
N PRO A 45 -10.73 0.23 10.01
CA PRO A 45 -10.70 -0.09 11.43
C PRO A 45 -9.27 -0.43 11.89
N PRO A 46 -8.74 0.17 12.99
CA PRO A 46 -7.38 -0.12 13.47
C PRO A 46 -7.09 -1.59 13.73
N ALA A 47 -8.08 -2.35 14.20
CA ALA A 47 -7.97 -3.79 14.41
C ALA A 47 -7.69 -4.57 13.12
N SER A 48 -8.17 -4.10 11.97
CA SER A 48 -7.97 -4.76 10.66
C SER A 48 -6.51 -4.70 10.17
N VAL A 49 -5.74 -3.74 10.67
CA VAL A 49 -4.35 -3.49 10.28
C VAL A 49 -3.35 -3.74 11.40
N ALA A 50 -3.82 -4.21 12.57
CA ALA A 50 -3.00 -4.34 13.78
C ALA A 50 -1.76 -5.24 13.61
N LYS A 51 -1.84 -6.25 12.73
CA LYS A 51 -0.75 -7.16 12.40
C LYS A 51 0.05 -6.76 11.16
N MET A 52 -0.34 -5.70 10.43
CA MET A 52 0.41 -5.27 9.26
C MET A 52 1.70 -4.56 9.68
N LYS A 53 2.77 -4.78 8.92
CA LYS A 53 4.03 -4.04 9.14
C LYS A 53 3.86 -2.57 8.73
N PRO A 54 4.56 -1.63 9.40
CA PRO A 54 4.44 -0.19 9.14
C PRO A 54 4.62 0.19 7.66
N TRP A 55 5.57 -0.45 6.97
CA TRP A 55 5.87 -0.13 5.57
C TRP A 55 4.69 -0.42 4.62
N ILE A 56 3.87 -1.43 4.90
CA ILE A 56 2.68 -1.75 4.10
C ILE A 56 1.65 -0.64 4.24
N LEU A 57 1.38 -0.20 5.48
CA LEU A 57 0.45 0.88 5.76
C LEU A 57 0.91 2.19 5.11
N SER A 58 2.20 2.51 5.22
CA SER A 58 2.77 3.69 4.55
C SER A 58 2.57 3.62 3.03
N ALA A 59 2.82 2.45 2.41
CA ALA A 59 2.60 2.27 0.97
C ALA A 59 1.12 2.40 0.58
N MET A 60 0.21 1.85 1.39
CA MET A 60 -1.24 1.99 1.18
C MET A 60 -1.70 3.45 1.31
N MET A 61 -1.17 4.19 2.28
CA MET A 61 -1.52 5.59 2.53
C MET A 61 -0.92 6.56 1.52
N ALA A 62 0.20 6.18 0.87
CA ALA A 62 0.87 6.98 -0.15
C ALA A 62 0.11 7.01 -1.48
N LEU A 63 -0.80 6.07 -1.72
CA LEU A 63 -1.61 6.03 -2.94
C LEU A 63 -2.69 7.14 -2.91
N PRO A 64 -2.66 8.10 -3.85
CA PRO A 64 -3.65 9.16 -3.90
C PRO A 64 -5.00 8.62 -4.40
N ALA A 65 -6.10 9.26 -4.00
CA ALA A 65 -7.46 8.84 -4.36
C ALA A 65 -7.68 8.73 -5.88
N CYS A 66 -7.02 9.58 -6.67
CA CYS A 66 -7.08 9.52 -8.14
C CYS A 66 -6.47 8.24 -8.71
N GLU A 67 -5.37 7.75 -8.13
CA GLU A 67 -4.71 6.53 -8.56
C GLU A 67 -5.49 5.29 -8.10
N VAL A 68 -6.08 5.34 -6.90
CA VAL A 68 -7.03 4.30 -6.45
C VAL A 68 -8.19 4.18 -7.43
N ALA A 69 -8.82 5.30 -7.80
CA ALA A 69 -9.93 5.30 -8.77
C ALA A 69 -9.52 4.74 -10.14
N ARG A 70 -8.33 5.09 -10.66
CA ARG A 70 -7.79 4.52 -11.89
C ARG A 70 -7.63 3.00 -11.79
N GLN A 71 -6.95 2.52 -10.76
CA GLN A 71 -6.71 1.09 -10.58
C GLN A 71 -8.02 0.30 -10.41
N SER A 72 -9.01 0.86 -9.70
CA SER A 72 -10.35 0.28 -9.58
C SER A 72 -11.12 0.24 -10.89
N ALA A 73 -10.86 1.17 -11.82
CA ALA A 73 -11.42 1.17 -13.17
C ALA A 73 -10.69 0.19 -14.12
N GLY A 74 -9.67 -0.52 -13.65
CA GLY A 74 -8.88 -1.45 -14.46
C GLY A 74 -7.79 -0.78 -15.30
N GLU A 75 -7.57 0.53 -15.11
CA GLU A 75 -6.48 1.25 -15.79
C GLU A 75 -5.12 0.77 -15.25
N PRO A 76 -4.09 0.71 -16.11
CA PRO A 76 -2.73 0.45 -15.65
C PRO A 76 -2.24 1.59 -14.75
N VAL A 77 -1.28 1.26 -13.88
CA VAL A 77 -0.60 2.26 -13.03
C VAL A 77 0.01 3.37 -13.89
N LEU A 78 0.12 4.58 -13.32
CA LEU A 78 0.57 5.76 -14.06
C LEU A 78 1.85 5.52 -14.87
N ASP A 79 2.88 4.92 -14.29
CA ASP A 79 4.15 4.68 -14.97
C ASP A 79 4.02 3.78 -16.21
N VAL A 80 3.17 2.75 -16.14
CA VAL A 80 2.91 1.86 -17.28
C VAL A 80 2.15 2.59 -18.38
N LYS A 81 1.19 3.44 -18.00
CA LYS A 81 0.48 4.30 -18.96
C LYS A 81 1.45 5.26 -19.65
N LEU A 82 2.25 5.97 -18.88
CA LEU A 82 3.24 6.93 -19.40
C LEU A 82 4.25 6.25 -20.32
N ALA A 83 4.75 5.06 -19.95
CA ALA A 83 5.62 4.26 -20.80
C ALA A 83 4.95 3.84 -22.11
N SER A 84 3.66 3.46 -22.06
CA SER A 84 2.90 3.08 -23.25
C SER A 84 2.68 4.27 -24.18
N ASP A 85 2.27 5.41 -23.62
CA ASP A 85 2.05 6.65 -24.35
C ASP A 85 3.36 7.17 -24.98
N ALA A 86 4.48 7.08 -24.26
CA ALA A 86 5.81 7.43 -24.75
C ALA A 86 6.20 6.59 -25.99
N LYS A 87 5.98 5.27 -25.93
CA LYS A 87 6.25 4.37 -27.07
C LYS A 87 5.39 4.70 -28.30
N VAL A 88 4.11 5.02 -28.10
CA VAL A 88 3.21 5.45 -29.18
C VAL A 88 3.71 6.74 -29.84
N LEU A 89 4.29 7.64 -29.06
CA LEU A 89 4.90 8.89 -29.53
C LEU A 89 6.33 8.71 -30.09
N GLY A 90 6.83 7.47 -30.22
CA GLY A 90 8.16 7.19 -30.74
C GLY A 90 9.30 7.58 -29.79
N LYS A 91 9.02 7.68 -28.49
CA LYS A 91 10.03 7.94 -27.46
C LYS A 91 10.52 6.62 -26.86
N ASP A 92 11.82 6.55 -26.60
CA ASP A 92 12.41 5.43 -25.88
C ASP A 92 12.00 5.42 -24.40
N VAL A 93 11.86 4.21 -23.85
CA VAL A 93 11.54 3.97 -22.45
C VAL A 93 12.54 2.95 -21.93
N GLU A 94 13.42 3.36 -21.01
CA GLU A 94 14.32 2.48 -20.25
C GLU A 94 13.67 1.96 -18.96
#